data_AF-A0A658R5I0-F1
#
_entry.id   AF-A0A658R5I0-F1
#
_cell.length_a   1.000
_cell.length_b   1.000
_cell.length_c   1.000
_cell.angle_alpha   90.00
_cell.angle_beta   90.00
_cell.angle_gamma   90.00
#
_symmetry.space_group_name_H-M   'P 1'
#
loop_
_entity.id
_entity.type
_entity.pdbx_description
1 polymer ?
#
loop_
_entity_poly.entity_id
_entity_poly.type
_entity_poly.pdbx_seq_one_letter_code
_entity_poly.pdbx_strand_id
1 'polypeptide(L)'
;MTKTCLTSAGLLVVMGFLSALSFAETKYEVIPGAIRITREGSNARICRIDAKALYAIESFDKSALIVSNAGYVNAKDLNKCPAAGVIHVSQISGKLGVLSDINLSKRIYVALDFVTVQPYSWLATVARIGSTKNLVSLNGTYKVGMSLDELRTHAFGGSGGAGTSVISPSGRYVAPSGEMTCAEDSYPGVWDIAENKRVITDQSSCSALFLGR
;
A
#
# COMPACT_ATOMS: atom_id res chain seq x y z
N MET A 1 77.52 -9.12 -17.53
CA MET A 1 76.50 -8.31 -18.24
C MET A 1 75.15 -8.97 -18.02
N THR A 2 74.32 -8.24 -17.30
CA THR A 2 72.99 -8.58 -16.78
C THR A 2 71.93 -8.60 -17.88
N LYS A 3 70.94 -9.51 -17.78
CA LYS A 3 69.53 -9.19 -18.08
C LYS A 3 68.59 -10.22 -17.47
N THR A 4 67.87 -9.72 -16.47
CA THR A 4 66.84 -10.35 -15.65
C THR A 4 65.56 -10.55 -16.46
N CYS A 5 64.93 -11.71 -16.30
CA CYS A 5 63.61 -12.01 -16.83
C CYS A 5 62.55 -11.47 -15.85
N LEU A 6 61.70 -10.54 -16.27
CA LEU A 6 60.53 -10.07 -15.53
C LEU A 6 59.28 -10.45 -16.31
N THR A 7 58.57 -11.48 -15.84
CA THR A 7 57.21 -11.79 -16.27
C THR A 7 56.24 -10.85 -15.56
N SER A 8 55.62 -9.94 -16.31
CA SER A 8 54.57 -9.06 -15.80
C SER A 8 53.23 -9.80 -15.85
N ALA A 9 52.70 -10.14 -14.68
CA ALA A 9 51.35 -10.67 -14.54
C ALA A 9 50.35 -9.51 -14.63
N GLY A 10 49.58 -9.45 -15.71
CA GLY A 10 48.50 -8.49 -15.90
C GLY A 10 47.34 -8.78 -14.95
N LEU A 11 47.14 -7.92 -13.96
CA LEU A 11 45.98 -7.92 -13.09
C LEU A 11 44.82 -7.20 -13.81
N LEU A 12 43.91 -7.97 -14.39
CA LEU A 12 42.68 -7.46 -15.01
C LEU A 12 41.68 -7.13 -13.90
N VAL A 13 41.60 -5.87 -13.51
CA VAL A 13 40.54 -5.36 -12.61
C VAL A 13 39.27 -5.24 -13.44
N VAL A 14 38.39 -6.24 -13.33
CA VAL A 14 37.02 -6.15 -13.85
C VAL A 14 36.23 -5.22 -12.93
N MET A 15 36.13 -3.94 -13.30
CA MET A 15 35.14 -3.03 -12.72
C MET A 15 33.75 -3.54 -13.10
N GLY A 16 33.14 -4.30 -12.20
CA GLY A 16 31.73 -4.65 -12.28
C GLY A 16 30.90 -3.37 -12.12
N PHE A 17 30.37 -2.86 -13.23
CA PHE A 17 29.31 -1.87 -13.20
C PHE A 17 28.06 -2.52 -12.59
N LEU A 18 27.83 -2.28 -11.30
CA LEU A 18 26.53 -2.48 -10.68
C LEU A 18 25.58 -1.43 -11.26
N SER A 19 24.90 -1.76 -12.35
CA SER A 19 23.76 -0.97 -12.81
C SER A 19 22.67 -1.08 -11.75
N ALA A 20 22.52 -0.06 -10.92
CA ALA A 20 21.33 0.12 -10.11
C ALA A 20 20.14 0.13 -11.08
N LEU A 21 19.25 -0.86 -10.95
CA LEU A 21 17.96 -0.86 -11.63
C LEU A 21 17.19 0.35 -11.10
N SER A 22 17.29 1.49 -11.78
CA SER A 22 16.40 2.63 -11.53
C SER A 22 15.01 2.21 -12.00
N PHE A 23 14.17 1.80 -11.07
CA PHE A 23 12.75 1.63 -11.37
C PHE A 23 12.18 3.03 -11.56
N ALA A 24 11.79 3.35 -12.80
CA ALA A 24 11.19 4.63 -13.13
C ALA A 24 10.00 4.91 -12.21
N GLU A 25 10.14 5.91 -11.34
CA GLU A 25 9.09 6.31 -10.41
C GLU A 25 7.93 6.90 -11.21
N THR A 26 6.70 6.43 -10.95
CA THR A 26 5.49 7.01 -11.52
C THR A 26 4.91 7.99 -10.51
N LYS A 27 4.74 9.24 -10.93
CA LYS A 27 4.12 10.29 -10.12
C LYS A 27 2.71 10.56 -10.62
N TYR A 28 1.78 10.70 -9.67
CA TYR A 28 0.38 11.02 -9.93
C TYR A 28 0.05 12.37 -9.32
N GLU A 29 -0.60 13.24 -10.08
CA GLU A 29 -1.06 14.55 -9.64
C GLU A 29 -2.55 14.69 -9.97
N VAL A 30 -3.33 15.15 -9.00
CA VAL A 30 -4.75 15.44 -9.20
C VAL A 30 -4.89 16.81 -9.86
N ILE A 31 -5.63 16.85 -10.97
CA ILE A 31 -6.09 18.08 -11.62
C ILE A 31 -7.61 18.04 -11.79
N PRO A 32 -8.30 19.16 -12.06
CA PRO A 32 -9.75 19.17 -12.21
C PRO A 32 -10.24 18.14 -13.24
N GLY A 33 -10.96 17.11 -12.77
CA GLY A 33 -11.56 16.06 -13.60
C GLY A 33 -10.59 15.05 -14.22
N ALA A 34 -9.31 15.05 -13.83
CA ALA A 34 -8.32 14.14 -14.40
C ALA A 34 -7.14 13.86 -13.45
N ILE A 35 -6.37 12.82 -13.78
CA ILE A 35 -5.10 12.50 -13.14
C ILE A 35 -3.98 12.74 -14.16
N ARG A 36 -2.99 13.56 -13.79
CA ARG A 36 -1.75 13.69 -14.54
C ARG A 36 -0.77 12.62 -14.06
N ILE A 37 -0.23 11.87 -15.00
CA ILE A 37 0.73 10.79 -14.77
C ILE A 37 2.06 11.18 -15.42
N THR A 38 3.11 11.22 -14.62
CA THR A 38 4.47 11.50 -15.09
C THR A 38 5.35 10.30 -14.76
N ARG A 39 6.09 9.77 -15.74
CA ARG A 39 7.13 8.76 -15.50
C ARG A 39 8.45 9.30 -15.98
N GLU A 40 9.51 8.98 -15.25
CA GLU A 40 10.87 9.30 -15.65
C GLU A 40 11.13 8.87 -17.10
N GLY A 41 11.66 9.80 -17.91
CA GLY A 41 11.94 9.55 -19.34
C GLY A 41 10.72 9.51 -20.26
N SER A 42 9.52 9.90 -19.81
CA SER A 42 8.31 9.92 -20.65
C SER A 42 7.53 11.24 -20.54
N ASN A 43 6.76 11.55 -21.59
CA ASN A 43 5.86 12.70 -21.55
C ASN A 43 4.72 12.47 -20.55
N ALA A 44 4.32 13.55 -19.87
CA ALA A 44 3.16 13.52 -18.99
C ALA A 44 1.89 13.14 -19.76
N ARG A 45 1.08 12.28 -19.17
CA ARG A 45 -0.22 11.85 -19.72
C ARG A 45 -1.33 12.35 -18.80
N ILE A 46 -2.43 12.80 -19.38
CA ILE A 46 -3.60 13.27 -18.64
C ILE A 46 -4.75 12.31 -18.89
N CYS A 47 -5.23 11.65 -17.83
CA CYS A 47 -6.31 10.69 -17.91
C CYS A 47 -7.55 11.24 -17.23
N ARG A 48 -8.63 11.45 -18.00
CA ARG A 48 -9.91 11.93 -17.46
C ARG A 48 -10.54 10.84 -16.61
N ILE A 49 -11.14 11.25 -15.49
CA ILE A 49 -11.89 10.38 -14.59
C ILE A 49 -13.32 10.91 -14.41
N ASP A 50 -14.28 10.03 -14.14
CA ASP A 50 -15.70 10.38 -14.03
C ASP A 50 -16.14 10.83 -12.63
N ALA A 51 -15.19 10.93 -11.69
CA ALA A 51 -15.43 11.44 -10.35
C ALA A 51 -14.36 12.46 -9.93
N LYS A 52 -14.69 13.28 -8.93
CA LYS A 52 -13.74 14.23 -8.33
C LYS A 52 -12.72 13.47 -7.48
N ALA A 53 -11.46 13.52 -7.87
CA ALA A 53 -10.35 13.08 -7.02
C ALA A 53 -10.03 14.13 -5.95
N LEU A 54 -9.74 13.66 -4.74
CA LEU A 54 -9.28 14.46 -3.60
C LEU A 54 -7.75 14.42 -3.46
N TYR A 55 -7.17 13.28 -3.80
CA TYR A 55 -5.75 12.98 -3.77
C TYR A 55 -5.45 11.86 -4.78
N ALA A 56 -4.19 11.46 -4.90
CA ALA A 56 -3.76 10.37 -5.78
C ALA A 56 -2.67 9.56 -5.06
N ILE A 57 -3.08 8.49 -4.39
CA ILE A 57 -2.19 7.63 -3.60
C ILE A 57 -2.18 6.23 -4.22
N GLU A 58 -1.01 5.74 -4.60
CA GLU A 58 -0.87 4.39 -5.16
C GLU A 58 -1.05 3.35 -4.04
N SER A 59 -1.79 2.26 -4.31
CA SER A 59 -1.88 1.13 -3.38
C SER A 59 -0.52 0.47 -3.21
N PHE A 60 -0.29 -0.22 -2.09
CA PHE A 60 1.02 -0.80 -1.81
C PHE A 60 1.47 -1.81 -2.88
N ASP A 61 0.53 -2.62 -3.38
CA ASP A 61 0.77 -3.58 -4.47
C ASP A 61 0.75 -2.95 -5.88
N LYS A 62 0.56 -1.62 -5.97
CA LYS A 62 0.47 -0.83 -7.19
C LYS A 62 -0.67 -1.24 -8.14
N SER A 63 -1.64 -1.99 -7.64
CA SER A 63 -2.77 -2.44 -8.45
C SER A 63 -3.82 -1.33 -8.67
N ALA A 64 -3.87 -0.33 -7.79
CA ALA A 64 -4.82 0.77 -7.88
C ALA A 64 -4.22 2.13 -7.50
N LEU A 65 -4.89 3.19 -7.95
CA LEU A 65 -4.72 4.55 -7.45
C LEU A 65 -5.95 4.91 -6.61
N ILE A 66 -5.75 5.16 -5.32
CA ILE A 66 -6.77 5.63 -4.38
C ILE A 66 -6.93 7.13 -4.59
N VAL A 67 -8.17 7.56 -4.89
CA VAL A 67 -8.45 8.94 -5.31
C VAL A 67 -9.39 9.69 -4.38
N SER A 68 -10.03 9.00 -3.42
CA SER A 68 -10.89 9.60 -2.40
C SER A 68 -11.06 8.65 -1.22
N ASN A 69 -11.85 9.03 -0.21
CA ASN A 69 -12.06 8.22 0.99
C ASN A 69 -12.63 6.83 0.71
N ALA A 70 -13.30 6.60 -0.41
CA ALA A 70 -13.81 5.28 -0.79
C ALA A 70 -13.47 4.91 -2.25
N GLY A 71 -13.01 5.88 -3.04
CA GLY A 71 -12.83 5.75 -4.47
C GLY A 71 -11.42 5.34 -4.87
N TYR A 72 -11.34 4.45 -5.84
CA TYR A 72 -10.08 4.01 -6.45
C TYR A 72 -10.24 3.78 -7.96
N VAL A 73 -9.11 3.81 -8.66
CA VAL A 73 -9.00 3.54 -10.09
C VAL A 73 -8.04 2.38 -10.29
N ASN A 74 -8.36 1.47 -11.20
CA ASN A 74 -7.45 0.38 -11.57
C ASN A 74 -6.22 0.94 -12.31
N ALA A 75 -5.03 0.59 -11.85
CA ALA A 75 -3.77 1.05 -12.46
C ALA A 75 -3.65 0.65 -13.94
N LYS A 76 -4.27 -0.48 -14.35
CA LYS A 76 -4.29 -0.91 -15.77
C LYS A 76 -5.07 0.05 -16.66
N ASP A 77 -6.11 0.70 -16.14
CA ASP A 77 -6.90 1.66 -16.91
C ASP A 77 -6.16 2.99 -17.03
N LEU A 78 -5.45 3.40 -15.98
CA LEU A 78 -4.51 4.54 -16.01
C LEU A 78 -3.34 4.30 -16.96
N ASN A 79 -2.85 3.06 -17.06
CA ASN A 79 -1.78 2.71 -18.00
C ASN A 79 -2.21 2.88 -19.47
N LYS A 80 -3.46 2.51 -19.77
CA LYS A 80 -4.05 2.64 -21.11
C LYS A 80 -4.43 4.08 -21.44
N CYS A 81 -4.92 4.84 -20.46
CA CYS A 81 -5.26 6.26 -20.58
C CYS A 81 -5.92 6.61 -21.93
N PRO A 82 -7.13 6.08 -22.21
CA PRO A 82 -7.72 6.15 -23.54
C PRO A 82 -7.91 7.61 -23.99
N ALA A 83 -7.43 7.95 -25.19
CA ALA A 83 -7.43 9.32 -25.71
C ALA A 83 -8.82 9.97 -25.79
N ALA A 84 -9.87 9.17 -25.95
CA ALA A 84 -11.27 9.61 -26.02
C ALA A 84 -12.14 9.07 -24.87
N GLY A 85 -11.55 8.43 -23.87
CA GLY A 85 -12.29 7.76 -22.79
C GLY A 85 -12.21 8.48 -21.45
N VAL A 86 -13.24 8.29 -20.63
CA VAL A 86 -13.22 8.65 -19.21
C VAL A 86 -13.05 7.37 -18.41
N ILE A 87 -12.09 7.35 -17.50
CA ILE A 87 -11.85 6.21 -16.62
C ILE A 87 -12.83 6.26 -15.46
N HIS A 88 -13.48 5.12 -15.20
CA HIS A 88 -14.44 5.00 -14.12
C HIS A 88 -13.75 4.89 -12.75
N VAL A 89 -14.18 5.70 -11.78
CA VAL A 89 -13.75 5.58 -10.38
C VAL A 89 -14.67 4.60 -9.64
N SER A 90 -14.10 3.44 -9.30
CA SER A 90 -14.79 2.42 -8.50
C SER A 90 -14.81 2.81 -7.03
N GLN A 91 -15.78 2.30 -6.27
CA GLN A 91 -15.92 2.57 -4.83
C GLN A 91 -15.87 1.27 -4.03
N ILE A 92 -15.23 1.29 -2.86
CA ILE A 92 -15.45 0.25 -1.85
C ILE A 92 -16.89 0.34 -1.32
N SER A 93 -17.43 -0.79 -0.83
CA SER A 93 -18.82 -0.84 -0.39
C SER A 93 -19.01 -0.21 0.99
N GLY A 94 -20.16 0.46 1.17
CA GLY A 94 -20.64 0.92 2.47
C GLY A 94 -20.08 2.27 2.93
N LYS A 95 -20.63 2.78 4.04
CA LYS A 95 -20.12 3.94 4.78
C LYS A 95 -18.96 3.52 5.69
N LEU A 96 -17.96 2.87 5.12
CA LEU A 96 -16.74 2.53 5.86
C LEU A 96 -15.85 3.77 5.94
N GLY A 97 -14.92 3.76 6.89
CA GLY A 97 -13.91 4.79 7.06
C GLY A 97 -13.03 5.03 5.83
N VAL A 98 -11.90 5.69 6.03
CA VAL A 98 -11.03 6.10 4.92
C VAL A 98 -10.34 4.87 4.31
N LEU A 99 -10.56 4.63 3.01
CA LEU A 99 -9.83 3.65 2.22
C LEU A 99 -8.34 3.94 2.30
N SER A 100 -7.64 3.04 2.97
CA SER A 100 -6.25 3.19 3.34
C SER A 100 -5.33 2.42 2.38
N ASP A 101 -5.68 1.17 2.05
CA ASP A 101 -4.99 0.40 1.02
C ASP A 101 -5.93 -0.61 0.34
N ILE A 102 -5.55 -1.07 -0.85
CA ILE A 102 -6.34 -2.02 -1.65
C ILE A 102 -5.45 -2.91 -2.52
N ASN A 103 -5.75 -4.20 -2.53
CA ASN A 103 -5.12 -5.18 -3.43
C ASN A 103 -6.20 -5.74 -4.36
N LEU A 104 -6.25 -5.25 -5.61
CA LEU A 104 -7.26 -5.66 -6.58
C LEU A 104 -7.14 -7.12 -6.97
N SER A 105 -5.91 -7.65 -7.07
CA SER A 105 -5.67 -9.04 -7.47
C SER A 105 -6.22 -10.04 -6.46
N LYS A 106 -6.17 -9.68 -5.17
CA LYS A 106 -6.67 -10.48 -4.05
C LYS A 106 -8.09 -10.10 -3.63
N ARG A 107 -8.63 -9.03 -4.22
CA ARG A 107 -9.93 -8.45 -3.92
C ARG A 107 -10.10 -8.10 -2.44
N ILE A 108 -9.07 -7.55 -1.81
CA ILE A 108 -9.07 -7.15 -0.39
C ILE A 108 -8.77 -5.66 -0.30
N TYR A 109 -9.37 -4.98 0.66
CA TYR A 109 -9.03 -3.61 1.02
C TYR A 109 -8.97 -3.46 2.55
N VAL A 110 -8.33 -2.37 2.97
CA VAL A 110 -8.29 -1.91 4.36
C VAL A 110 -8.86 -0.50 4.42
N ALA A 111 -9.85 -0.29 5.26
CA ALA A 111 -10.39 1.03 5.58
C ALA A 111 -10.15 1.35 7.07
N LEU A 112 -9.94 2.63 7.37
CA LEU A 112 -9.69 3.12 8.73
C LEU A 112 -10.84 3.98 9.23
N ASP A 113 -11.52 3.47 10.25
CA ASP A 113 -12.64 4.10 10.93
C ASP A 113 -12.12 5.00 12.06
N PHE A 114 -12.44 6.29 11.99
CA PHE A 114 -12.01 7.29 12.97
C PHE A 114 -12.75 7.12 14.30
N VAL A 115 -12.03 7.16 15.43
CA VAL A 115 -12.61 6.93 16.76
C VAL A 115 -12.49 8.13 17.70
N THR A 116 -11.29 8.70 17.88
CA THR A 116 -11.08 9.86 18.76
C THR A 116 -9.97 10.77 18.25
N VAL A 117 -10.02 12.05 18.63
CA VAL A 117 -9.08 13.11 18.21
C VAL A 117 -7.85 13.25 19.12
N GLN A 118 -7.92 12.76 20.37
CA GLN A 118 -6.89 12.98 21.39
C GLN A 118 -6.65 11.72 22.24
N PRO A 119 -5.66 10.87 21.88
CA PRO A 119 -4.88 10.92 20.64
C PRO A 119 -5.74 10.56 19.40
N TYR A 120 -5.30 10.93 18.19
CA TYR A 120 -5.92 10.44 16.95
C TYR A 120 -5.88 8.91 16.93
N SER A 121 -7.03 8.27 16.94
CA SER A 121 -7.11 6.82 16.95
C SER A 121 -8.12 6.26 15.96
N TRP A 122 -7.80 5.05 15.51
CA TRP A 122 -8.42 4.40 14.37
C TRP A 122 -8.71 2.95 14.68
N LEU A 123 -9.70 2.41 13.99
CA LEU A 123 -9.97 0.99 13.89
C LEU A 123 -9.91 0.57 12.43
N ALA A 124 -9.42 -0.62 12.16
CA ALA A 124 -9.30 -1.13 10.81
C ALA A 124 -10.44 -2.08 10.46
N THR A 125 -10.97 -1.92 9.26
CA THR A 125 -11.82 -2.88 8.59
C THR A 125 -11.02 -3.51 7.44
N VAL A 126 -10.72 -4.81 7.53
CA VAL A 126 -10.08 -5.57 6.45
C VAL A 126 -11.16 -6.40 5.76
N ALA A 127 -11.52 -6.09 4.51
CA ALA A 127 -12.69 -6.69 3.89
C ALA A 127 -12.47 -7.03 2.41
N ARG A 128 -13.37 -7.87 1.86
CA ARG A 128 -13.40 -8.18 0.43
C ARG A 128 -14.05 -7.02 -0.34
N ILE A 129 -13.51 -6.66 -1.50
CA ILE A 129 -14.16 -5.69 -2.39
C ILE A 129 -15.58 -6.17 -2.72
N GLY A 130 -16.58 -5.33 -2.39
CA GLY A 130 -18.00 -5.67 -2.50
C GLY A 130 -18.69 -6.02 -1.18
N SER A 131 -17.97 -6.04 -0.06
CA SER A 131 -18.48 -6.43 1.26
C SER A 131 -17.94 -5.51 2.35
N THR A 132 -18.72 -5.28 3.41
CA THR A 132 -18.28 -4.57 4.62
C THR A 132 -17.90 -5.52 5.75
N LYS A 133 -17.99 -6.84 5.53
CA LYS A 133 -17.69 -7.85 6.56
C LYS A 133 -16.18 -7.94 6.78
N ASN A 134 -15.76 -7.71 8.02
CA ASN A 134 -14.35 -7.85 8.42
C ASN A 134 -13.88 -9.31 8.27
N LEU A 135 -12.69 -9.48 7.73
CA LEU A 135 -12.02 -10.78 7.53
C LEU A 135 -11.24 -11.22 8.76
N VAL A 136 -10.93 -10.27 9.64
CA VAL A 136 -10.25 -10.52 10.91
C VAL A 136 -11.08 -9.98 12.07
N SER A 137 -10.90 -10.56 13.24
CA SER A 137 -11.54 -10.15 14.51
C SER A 137 -10.48 -10.04 15.59
N LEU A 138 -9.57 -9.07 15.42
CA LEU A 138 -8.43 -8.81 16.29
C LEU A 138 -8.60 -7.47 17.03
N ASN A 139 -7.81 -7.23 18.08
CA ASN A 139 -7.70 -5.87 18.63
C ASN A 139 -7.11 -4.95 17.55
N GLY A 140 -7.60 -3.71 17.47
CA GLY A 140 -7.36 -2.83 16.32
C GLY A 140 -8.43 -2.91 15.24
N THR A 141 -9.33 -3.89 15.26
CA THR A 141 -10.41 -3.99 14.26
C THR A 141 -11.70 -3.32 14.67
N TYR A 142 -12.44 -2.77 13.71
CA TYR A 142 -13.81 -2.34 13.94
C TYR A 142 -14.71 -3.54 14.21
N LYS A 143 -15.43 -3.51 15.33
CA LYS A 143 -16.33 -4.58 15.80
C LYS A 143 -17.75 -4.04 15.89
N VAL A 144 -18.64 -4.56 15.06
CA VAL A 144 -20.05 -4.16 15.02
C VAL A 144 -20.72 -4.43 16.36
N GLY A 145 -21.51 -3.47 16.85
CA GLY A 145 -22.31 -3.62 18.07
C GLY A 145 -21.60 -3.25 19.36
N MET A 146 -20.30 -2.94 19.33
CA MET A 146 -19.60 -2.36 20.48
C MET A 146 -19.95 -0.89 20.67
N SER A 147 -20.01 -0.46 21.93
CA SER A 147 -20.10 0.95 22.29
C SER A 147 -18.84 1.71 21.88
N LEU A 148 -18.93 3.04 21.77
CA LEU A 148 -17.79 3.87 21.40
C LEU A 148 -16.64 3.75 22.41
N ASP A 149 -16.93 3.58 23.70
CA ASP A 149 -15.91 3.42 24.74
C ASP A 149 -15.18 2.09 24.62
N GLU A 150 -15.90 1.00 24.33
CA GLU A 150 -15.28 -0.30 24.03
C GLU A 150 -14.42 -0.24 22.77
N LEU A 151 -14.93 0.41 21.71
CA LEU A 151 -14.19 0.60 20.46
C LEU A 151 -12.88 1.38 20.68
N ARG A 152 -12.89 2.40 21.55
CA ARG A 152 -11.68 3.18 21.92
C ARG A 152 -10.59 2.32 22.55
N THR A 153 -10.94 1.35 23.39
CA THR A 153 -9.93 0.46 24.02
C THR A 153 -9.20 -0.43 23.01
N HIS A 154 -9.79 -0.63 21.84
CA HIS A 154 -9.21 -1.39 20.75
C HIS A 154 -8.58 -0.52 19.66
N ALA A 155 -8.68 0.81 19.74
CA ALA A 155 -8.18 1.69 18.69
C ALA A 155 -6.65 1.82 18.75
N PHE A 156 -6.03 2.09 17.60
CA PHE A 156 -4.59 2.33 17.48
C PHE A 156 -4.30 3.73 16.93
N GLY A 157 -3.12 4.27 17.22
CA GLY A 157 -2.69 5.58 16.72
C GLY A 157 -2.25 5.56 15.25
N GLY A 158 -2.20 6.72 14.61
CA GLY A 158 -1.71 6.86 13.24
C GLY A 158 -2.30 8.06 12.51
N SER A 159 -1.89 8.26 11.26
CA SER A 159 -2.42 9.32 10.38
C SER A 159 -3.84 9.04 9.88
N GLY A 160 -4.21 7.78 9.69
CA GLY A 160 -5.56 7.36 9.26
C GLY A 160 -5.94 7.71 7.81
N GLY A 161 -4.99 8.17 7.01
CA GLY A 161 -5.21 8.59 5.63
C GLY A 161 -5.00 7.46 4.61
N ALA A 162 -5.35 7.74 3.36
CA ALA A 162 -4.97 6.87 2.24
C ALA A 162 -3.45 6.63 2.20
N GLY A 163 -3.05 5.40 1.91
CA GLY A 163 -1.66 4.94 1.91
C GLY A 163 -1.05 4.69 3.29
N THR A 164 -1.82 4.83 4.37
CA THR A 164 -1.30 4.58 5.73
C THR A 164 -1.15 3.09 6.00
N SER A 165 -2.16 2.29 5.67
CA SER A 165 -2.13 0.85 5.87
C SER A 165 -1.38 0.16 4.73
N VAL A 166 -0.96 -1.08 4.96
CA VAL A 166 -0.28 -1.89 3.94
C VAL A 166 -0.88 -3.28 3.90
N ILE A 167 -1.32 -3.72 2.72
CA ILE A 167 -1.71 -5.09 2.40
C ILE A 167 -0.54 -5.73 1.64
N SER A 168 -0.12 -6.92 2.08
CA SER A 168 0.92 -7.66 1.37
C SER A 168 0.52 -7.97 -0.08
N PRO A 169 1.48 -8.10 -1.02
CA PRO A 169 1.18 -8.53 -2.39
C PRO A 169 0.46 -9.88 -2.45
N SER A 170 0.74 -10.77 -1.49
CA SER A 170 0.03 -12.04 -1.33
C SER A 170 -1.44 -11.90 -0.90
N GLY A 171 -1.80 -10.76 -0.29
CA GLY A 171 -3.11 -10.50 0.31
C GLY A 171 -3.38 -11.27 1.59
N ARG A 172 -2.36 -11.95 2.14
CA ARG A 172 -2.48 -12.73 3.39
C ARG A 172 -2.22 -11.87 4.62
N TYR A 173 -1.37 -10.85 4.49
CA TYR A 173 -0.90 -10.07 5.64
C TYR A 173 -1.30 -8.61 5.52
N VAL A 174 -1.59 -7.98 6.65
CA VAL A 174 -1.95 -6.57 6.73
C VAL A 174 -1.22 -5.90 7.89
N ALA A 175 -0.60 -4.76 7.63
CA ALA A 175 -0.14 -3.81 8.63
C ALA A 175 -1.11 -2.61 8.63
N PRO A 176 -2.12 -2.59 9.52
CA PRO A 176 -3.19 -1.59 9.45
C PRO A 176 -2.70 -0.18 9.83
N SER A 177 -1.66 -0.04 10.66
CA SER A 177 -0.99 1.24 10.94
C SER A 177 0.06 1.63 9.90
N GLY A 178 0.39 0.72 8.96
CA GLY A 178 1.50 0.86 8.02
C GLY A 178 2.84 0.38 8.55
N GLU A 179 2.98 0.23 9.86
CA GLU A 179 4.21 -0.26 10.47
C GLU A 179 4.34 -1.78 10.25
N MET A 180 5.25 -2.16 9.35
CA MET A 180 5.58 -3.56 9.05
C MET A 180 6.51 -4.16 10.12
N THR A 181 6.02 -4.17 11.37
CA THR A 181 6.69 -4.76 12.53
C THR A 181 5.88 -5.93 13.09
N CYS A 182 6.60 -7.00 13.42
CA CYS A 182 6.07 -8.22 14.02
C CYS A 182 6.60 -8.41 15.44
N ALA A 183 7.06 -7.32 16.08
CA ALA A 183 7.51 -7.37 17.47
C ALA A 183 6.34 -7.71 18.41
N GLU A 184 6.64 -8.35 19.55
CA GLU A 184 5.63 -8.75 20.54
C GLU A 184 4.87 -7.54 21.12
N ASP A 185 5.57 -6.44 21.33
CA ASP A 185 5.04 -5.18 21.87
C ASP A 185 4.41 -4.26 20.81
N SER A 186 4.49 -4.62 19.52
CA SER A 186 3.86 -3.83 18.46
C SER A 186 2.34 -3.82 18.58
N TYR A 187 1.73 -2.64 18.48
CA TYR A 187 0.28 -2.50 18.45
C TYR A 187 -0.15 -1.55 17.32
N PRO A 188 -1.00 -2.01 16.39
CA PRO A 188 -1.67 -3.31 16.34
C PRO A 188 -0.82 -4.44 15.70
N GLY A 189 0.37 -4.11 15.18
CA GLY A 189 1.30 -5.03 14.52
C GLY A 189 0.79 -5.56 13.17
N VAL A 190 1.48 -6.56 12.62
CA VAL A 190 1.07 -7.26 11.39
C VAL A 190 0.08 -8.37 11.70
N TRP A 191 -0.98 -8.47 10.90
CA TRP A 191 -2.02 -9.50 11.00
C TRP A 191 -1.89 -10.52 9.88
N ASP A 192 -2.08 -11.81 10.20
CA ASP A 192 -2.36 -12.86 9.23
C ASP A 192 -3.88 -13.02 9.10
N ILE A 193 -4.41 -12.64 7.94
CA ILE A 193 -5.85 -12.69 7.66
C ILE A 193 -6.37 -14.13 7.67
N ALA A 194 -5.59 -15.08 7.15
CA ALA A 194 -6.04 -16.46 7.02
C ALA A 194 -6.12 -17.15 8.39
N GLU A 195 -5.16 -16.86 9.25
CA GLU A 195 -5.05 -17.46 10.59
C GLU A 195 -5.77 -16.64 11.68
N ASN A 196 -6.29 -15.45 11.32
CA ASN A 196 -6.92 -14.51 12.24
C ASN A 196 -6.09 -14.28 13.52
N LYS A 197 -4.79 -13.97 13.35
CA LYS A 197 -3.84 -13.73 14.46
C LYS A 197 -2.81 -12.66 14.10
N ARG A 198 -2.20 -12.06 15.13
CA ARG A 198 -0.99 -11.27 14.97
C ARG A 198 0.19 -12.16 14.59
N VAL A 199 1.04 -11.68 13.69
CA VAL A 199 2.30 -12.32 13.33
C VAL A 199 3.37 -11.84 14.30
N ILE A 200 4.05 -12.78 14.96
CA ILE A 200 5.20 -12.51 15.83
C ILE A 200 6.41 -13.23 15.24
N THR A 201 7.41 -12.46 14.81
CA THR A 201 8.64 -12.99 14.19
C THR A 201 9.71 -11.91 14.13
N ASP A 202 10.94 -12.26 13.73
CA ASP A 202 12.02 -11.31 13.56
C ASP A 202 11.75 -10.31 12.42
N GLN A 203 12.41 -9.15 12.45
CA GLN A 203 12.17 -8.07 11.48
C GLN A 203 12.43 -8.49 10.03
N SER A 204 13.38 -9.40 9.77
CA SER A 204 13.69 -9.85 8.41
C SER A 204 12.56 -10.72 7.86
N SER A 205 12.09 -11.68 8.65
CA SER A 205 10.95 -12.53 8.33
C SER A 205 9.67 -11.71 8.17
N CYS A 206 9.45 -10.72 9.03
CA CYS A 206 8.30 -9.81 8.96
C CYS A 206 8.30 -8.98 7.66
N SER A 207 9.44 -8.39 7.32
CA SER A 207 9.58 -7.58 6.11
C SER A 207 9.38 -8.42 4.84
N ALA A 208 9.84 -9.67 4.85
CA ALA A 208 9.68 -10.59 3.73
C ALA A 208 8.22 -10.92 3.40
N LEU A 209 7.28 -10.73 4.35
CA LEU A 209 5.85 -10.92 4.11
C LEU A 209 5.27 -9.93 3.09
N PHE A 210 5.92 -8.78 2.92
CA PHE A 210 5.47 -7.67 2.08
C PHE A 210 6.26 -7.52 0.78
N LEU A 211 7.24 -8.40 0.53
CA LEU A 211 7.95 -8.45 -0.74
C LEU A 211 7.08 -9.12 -1.81
N GLY A 212 6.99 -8.50 -2.99
CA GLY A 212 6.39 -9.13 -4.17
C GLY A 212 7.26 -10.31 -4.61
N ARG A 213 6.62 -11.45 -4.90
CA ARG A 213 7.29 -12.59 -5.54
C ARG A 213 7.28 -12.43 -7.05
#